data_AF-A0AA43UGL9-F1
#
_entry.id   AF-A0AA43UGL9-F1
#
_cell.length_a   1.000
_cell.length_b   1.000
_cell.length_c   1.000
_cell.angle_alpha   90.00
_cell.angle_beta   90.00
_cell.angle_gamma   90.00
#
_symmetry.space_group_name_H-M   'P 1'
#
loop_
_entity.id
_entity.type
_entity.pdbx_description
1 polymer ?
#
loop_
_entity_poly.entity_id
_entity_poly.type
_entity_poly.pdbx_seq_one_letter_code
_entity_poly.pdbx_strand_id
1 'polypeptide(L)'
;MTKFNKLPNNYITKKEARSLGWTGGSLEPYAPGKSIGGDIFTNREKVLPSASKYIECDIDTNGSDSRGAKRIVYSEDKKIYYTNDHYKTFKQIN
;
A
#
# COMPACT_ATOMS: atom_id res chain seq x y z
N MET A 1 -10.35 10.79 -10.39
CA MET A 1 -8.89 10.77 -10.11
C MET A 1 -8.40 12.19 -9.95
N THR A 2 -8.27 12.66 -8.71
CA THR A 2 -7.66 13.97 -8.43
C THR A 2 -6.20 13.94 -8.85
N LYS A 3 -5.83 14.87 -9.74
CA LYS A 3 -4.53 15.48 -10.13
C LYS A 3 -3.20 15.11 -9.41
N PHE A 4 -3.02 13.93 -8.84
CA PHE A 4 -1.85 13.53 -8.08
C PHE A 4 -1.47 12.10 -8.47
N ASN A 5 -0.40 11.95 -9.25
CA ASN A 5 0.33 10.68 -9.43
C ASN A 5 1.05 10.25 -8.13
N LYS A 6 0.50 10.60 -6.97
CA LYS A 6 1.11 10.46 -5.65
C LYS A 6 0.01 10.15 -4.63
N LEU A 7 0.34 9.27 -3.69
CA LEU A 7 -0.53 8.96 -2.57
C LEU A 7 -0.80 10.22 -1.72
N PRO A 8 -1.93 10.27 -1.01
CA PRO A 8 -2.16 11.26 0.03
C PRO A 8 -1.00 11.38 1.04
N ASN A 9 -0.80 12.57 1.61
CA ASN A 9 0.34 12.87 2.51
C ASN A 9 0.36 12.06 3.82
N ASN A 10 -0.68 11.31 4.12
CA ASN A 10 -0.71 10.37 5.25
C ASN A 10 -0.04 9.03 4.92
N TYR A 11 0.52 8.84 3.72
CA TYR A 11 1.33 7.68 3.38
C TYR A 11 2.82 7.95 3.49
N ILE A 12 3.56 6.98 4.04
CA ILE A 12 5.02 6.92 4.00
C ILE A 12 5.46 5.54 3.51
N THR A 13 6.60 5.46 2.85
CA THR A 13 7.19 4.21 2.39
C THR A 13 7.71 3.37 3.56
N LYS A 14 7.91 2.07 3.33
CA LYS A 14 8.59 1.19 4.30
C LYS A 14 9.99 1.70 4.64
N LYS A 15 10.68 2.35 3.69
CA LYS A 15 12.01 2.92 3.94
C LYS A 15 11.94 4.08 4.93
N GLU A 16 11.04 5.04 4.71
CA GLU A 16 10.84 6.17 5.61
C GLU A 16 10.41 5.72 7.00
N ALA A 17 9.48 4.76 7.09
CA ALA A 17 9.08 4.19 8.37
C ALA A 17 10.25 3.51 9.11
N ARG A 18 11.09 2.73 8.41
CA ARG A 18 12.30 2.12 9.02
C ARG A 18 13.29 3.16 9.52
N SER A 19 13.42 4.29 8.84
CA SER A 19 14.25 5.41 9.32
C SER A 19 13.74 6.02 10.63
N LEU A 20 12.47 5.82 10.98
CA LEU A 20 11.87 6.19 12.27
C LEU A 20 11.98 5.08 13.33
N GLY A 21 12.62 3.94 13.00
CA GLY A 21 12.77 2.80 13.91
C GLY A 21 11.71 1.69 13.75
N TRP A 22 10.78 1.83 12.80
CA TRP A 22 9.75 0.81 12.56
C TRP A 22 10.34 -0.47 11.96
N THR A 23 10.08 -1.62 12.60
CA THR A 23 10.55 -2.94 12.14
C THR A 23 9.43 -3.84 11.60
N GLY A 24 8.18 -3.43 11.73
CA GLY A 24 6.99 -4.23 11.38
C GLY A 24 5.83 -3.96 12.35
N GLY A 25 4.65 -4.51 12.05
CA GLY A 25 3.46 -4.30 12.89
C GLY A 25 2.87 -2.88 12.77
N SER A 26 2.24 -2.39 13.84
CA SER A 26 1.66 -1.04 13.87
C SER A 26 2.68 0.04 13.51
N LEU A 27 2.22 1.04 12.76
CA LEU A 27 3.01 2.23 12.45
C LEU A 27 2.78 3.37 13.45
N GLU A 28 1.66 3.34 14.18
CA GLU A 28 1.20 4.43 15.04
C GLU A 28 2.24 4.88 16.07
N PRO A 29 3.02 3.99 16.73
CA PRO A 29 4.05 4.41 17.68
C PRO A 29 5.22 5.19 17.06
N TYR A 30 5.42 5.08 15.75
CA TYR A 30 6.58 5.65 15.03
C TYR A 30 6.19 6.84 14.17
N ALA A 31 5.00 6.80 13.57
CA ALA A 31 4.47 7.86 12.72
C ALA A 31 2.95 7.96 12.91
N PRO A 32 2.49 8.65 13.98
CA PRO A 32 1.07 8.79 14.29
C PRO A 32 0.27 9.34 13.10
N GLY A 33 -0.89 8.75 12.84
CA GLY A 33 -1.76 9.17 11.74
C GLY A 33 -1.26 8.80 10.34
N LYS A 34 -0.18 8.01 10.21
CA LYS A 34 0.37 7.57 8.92
C LYS A 34 0.01 6.11 8.61
N SER A 35 0.10 5.79 7.31
CA SER A 35 -0.05 4.43 6.76
C SER A 35 1.14 4.09 5.87
N ILE A 36 1.44 2.80 5.72
CA ILE A 36 2.49 2.36 4.78
C ILE A 36 1.95 2.42 3.35
N GLY A 37 2.71 3.00 2.43
CA GLY A 37 2.38 2.99 1.01
C GLY A 37 3.40 3.72 0.15
N GLY A 38 3.37 3.42 -1.15
CA GLY A 38 4.27 4.02 -2.14
C GLY A 38 5.41 3.10 -2.58
N ASP A 39 5.52 1.92 -1.97
CA ASP A 39 6.49 0.90 -2.37
C ASP A 39 6.03 0.14 -3.63
N ILE A 40 7.00 -0.40 -4.38
CA ILE A 40 6.71 -1.22 -5.58
C ILE A 40 6.10 -2.55 -5.16
N PHE A 41 4.97 -2.90 -5.77
CA PHE A 41 4.43 -4.25 -5.75
C PHE A 41 4.99 -5.03 -6.94
N THR A 42 5.76 -6.09 -6.67
CA THR A 42 6.50 -6.81 -7.72
C THR A 42 5.64 -7.77 -8.54
N ASN A 43 4.41 -8.06 -8.10
CA ASN A 43 3.51 -9.03 -8.74
C ASN A 43 4.20 -10.38 -9.05
N ARG A 44 5.05 -10.86 -8.13
CA ARG A 44 5.88 -12.06 -8.34
C ARG A 44 5.05 -13.31 -8.65
N GLU A 45 3.90 -13.44 -7.99
CA GLU A 45 2.96 -14.57 -8.17
C GLU A 45 2.09 -14.43 -9.44
N LYS A 46 2.21 -13.31 -10.16
CA LYS A 46 1.47 -13.03 -11.40
C LYS A 46 -0.06 -13.13 -11.26
N VAL A 47 -0.56 -12.85 -10.06
CA VAL A 47 -2.00 -12.79 -9.74
C VAL A 47 -2.70 -11.59 -10.38
N LEU A 48 -1.95 -10.51 -10.68
CA LEU A 48 -2.42 -9.39 -11.48
C LEU A 48 -1.92 -9.51 -12.93
N PRO A 49 -2.64 -8.92 -13.91
CA PRO A 49 -2.13 -8.77 -15.28
C PRO A 49 -0.76 -8.07 -15.31
N SER A 50 0.00 -8.29 -16.39
CA SER A 50 1.28 -7.59 -16.58
C SER A 50 1.09 -6.07 -16.68
N ALA A 51 2.00 -5.31 -16.07
CA ALA A 51 2.12 -3.86 -16.18
C ALA A 51 3.59 -3.47 -16.00
N SER A 52 3.96 -2.26 -16.45
CA SER A 52 5.31 -1.71 -16.25
C SER A 52 5.67 -1.61 -14.76
N LYS A 53 4.69 -1.19 -13.95
CA LYS A 53 4.87 -0.93 -12.53
C LYS A 53 3.54 -1.01 -11.79
N TYR A 54 3.58 -1.65 -10.63
CA TYR A 54 2.54 -1.55 -9.61
C TYR A 54 3.11 -0.91 -8.34
N ILE A 55 2.28 -0.10 -7.69
CA ILE A 55 2.56 0.49 -6.39
C ILE A 55 1.49 0.01 -5.41
N GLU A 56 1.89 -0.28 -4.18
CA GLU A 56 0.98 -0.69 -3.12
C GLU A 56 0.81 0.37 -2.03
N CYS A 57 -0.34 0.33 -1.37
CA CYS A 57 -0.57 1.00 -0.11
C CYS A 57 -1.50 0.22 0.81
N ASP A 58 -1.27 0.36 2.11
CA ASP A 58 -2.16 -0.14 3.16
C ASP A 58 -3.44 0.68 3.20
N ILE A 59 -4.54 0.04 3.56
CA ILE A 59 -5.80 0.73 3.85
C ILE A 59 -6.35 0.25 5.20
N ASP A 60 -7.16 1.10 5.84
CA ASP A 60 -7.73 0.87 7.17
C ASP A 60 -6.67 0.65 8.28
N THR A 61 -5.51 1.32 8.18
CA THR A 61 -4.39 1.16 9.14
C THR A 61 -4.08 2.39 10.00
N ASN A 62 -4.62 3.55 9.66
CA ASN A 62 -4.43 4.76 10.46
C ASN A 62 -5.03 4.55 11.87
N GLY A 63 -4.22 4.71 12.92
CA GLY A 63 -4.64 4.46 14.31
C GLY A 63 -4.85 2.98 14.63
N SER A 64 -4.40 2.05 13.77
CA SER A 64 -4.54 0.61 14.01
C SER A 64 -3.32 0.01 14.70
N ASP A 65 -3.55 -0.97 15.58
CA ASP A 65 -2.50 -1.78 16.22
C ASP A 65 -1.81 -2.75 15.25
N SER A 66 -2.22 -2.79 13.98
CA SER A 66 -1.57 -3.60 12.96
C SER A 66 -1.67 -2.97 11.56
N ARG A 67 -0.89 -3.51 10.61
CA ARG A 67 -1.05 -3.18 9.19
C ARG A 67 -2.25 -3.86 8.53
N GLY A 68 -2.88 -4.81 9.21
CA GLY A 68 -3.94 -5.65 8.65
C GLY A 68 -3.58 -6.32 7.33
N ALA A 69 -4.61 -6.88 6.69
CA ALA A 69 -4.52 -7.61 5.43
C ALA A 69 -4.80 -6.78 4.18
N LYS A 70 -5.47 -5.63 4.36
CA LYS A 70 -6.09 -4.89 3.26
C LYS A 70 -5.09 -4.00 2.54
N ARG A 71 -5.08 -4.06 1.21
CA ARG A 71 -4.19 -3.25 0.36
C ARG A 71 -4.91 -2.78 -0.88
N ILE A 72 -4.51 -1.61 -1.37
CA ILE A 72 -4.73 -1.21 -2.75
C ILE A 72 -3.41 -1.39 -3.50
N VAL A 73 -3.48 -1.96 -4.71
CA VAL A 73 -2.39 -2.05 -5.67
C VAL A 73 -2.82 -1.35 -6.94
N TYR A 74 -2.04 -0.38 -7.42
CA TYR A 74 -2.40 0.40 -8.60
C TYR A 74 -1.23 0.52 -9.58
N SER A 75 -1.53 0.60 -10.87
CA SER A 75 -0.54 0.82 -11.93
C SER A 75 -0.50 2.27 -12.40
N GLU A 76 0.58 2.62 -13.09
CA GLU A 76 0.69 3.91 -13.80
C GLU A 76 -0.37 4.04 -14.90
N ASP A 77 -0.77 2.92 -15.52
CA ASP A 77 -1.87 2.82 -16.50
C ASP A 77 -3.26 2.91 -15.86
N LYS A 78 -3.36 3.41 -14.62
CA LYS A 78 -4.61 3.63 -13.90
C LYS A 78 -5.42 2.35 -13.71
N LYS A 79 -4.83 1.17 -13.57
CA LYS A 79 -5.55 -0.03 -13.07
C LYS A 79 -5.48 -0.05 -11.55
N ILE A 80 -6.57 -0.39 -10.87
CA ILE A 80 -6.64 -0.41 -9.41
C ILE A 80 -7.24 -1.74 -8.96
N TYR A 81 -6.51 -2.41 -8.07
CA TYR A 81 -6.89 -3.68 -7.48
C TYR A 81 -6.92 -3.56 -5.96
N TYR A 82 -7.88 -4.23 -5.36
CA TYR A 82 -8.05 -4.34 -3.92
C TYR A 82 -7.87 -5.80 -3.48
N THR A 83 -7.14 -5.99 -2.39
CA THR A 83 -7.04 -7.28 -1.67
C THR A 83 -7.42 -7.05 -0.21
N ASN A 84 -8.10 -8.02 0.39
CA ASN A 84 -8.41 -8.07 1.83
C ASN A 84 -7.80 -9.27 2.54
N ASP A 85 -6.93 -10.01 1.86
CA ASP A 85 -6.44 -11.33 2.26
C ASP A 85 -4.93 -11.47 2.12
N HIS A 86 -4.19 -10.36 2.28
CA HIS A 86 -2.74 -10.30 2.11
C HIS A 86 -2.27 -10.77 0.72
N TYR A 87 -2.81 -10.14 -0.34
CA TYR A 87 -2.41 -10.35 -1.74
C TYR A 87 -2.76 -11.73 -2.33
N LYS A 88 -3.57 -12.55 -1.66
CA LYS A 88 -3.95 -13.89 -2.19
C LYS A 88 -4.96 -13.76 -3.32
N THR A 89 -5.94 -12.88 -3.17
CA THR A 89 -6.93 -12.59 -4.20
C THR A 89 -7.10 -11.10 -4.39
N PHE A 90 -7.52 -10.72 -5.60
CA PHE A 90 -7.72 -9.34 -5.97
C PHE A 90 -9.07 -9.13 -6.64
N LYS A 91 -9.72 -8.02 -6.28
CA LYS A 91 -10.85 -7.45 -7.01
C LYS A 91 -10.38 -6.21 -7.75
N GLN A 92 -10.56 -6.17 -9.06
CA GLN A 92 -10.41 -4.93 -9.81
C GLN A 92 -11.58 -3.99 -9.46
N ILE A 93 -11.28 -2.74 -9.14
CA ILE A 93 -12.27 -1.75 -8.66
C ILE A 93 -12.36 -0.52 -9.56
N ASN A 94 -11.90 -0.62 -10.81
CA ASN A 94 -11.97 0.44 -11.80
C ASN A 94 -11.96 -0.04 -13.26
#